data_AF-A0A3M5BJW4-F1
#
_entry.id   AF-A0A3M5BJW4-F1
#
_cell.length_a   1.000
_cell.length_b   1.000
_cell.length_c   1.000
_cell.angle_alpha   90.00
_cell.angle_beta   90.00
_cell.angle_gamma   90.00
#
_symmetry.space_group_name_H-M   'P 1'
#
loop_
_entity.id
_entity.type
_entity.pdbx_description
1 polymer ?
#
loop_
_entity_poly.entity_id
_entity_poly.type
_entity_poly.pdbx_seq_one_letter_code
_entity_poly.pdbx_strand_id
1 'polypeptide(L)' 'MNSDDDYINIPDLEYRTKRLIPITIKRGLAKQLIAAKGNTKAISALSLQYRLSSQAAGYISNLQLKDIEQYRKRR' A
#
# COMPACT_ATOMS: atom_id res chain seq x y z
N MET A 1 -4.03 -16.96 -9.91
CA MET A 1 -4.61 -15.64 -10.21
C MET A 1 -4.53 -14.78 -8.96
N ASN A 2 -4.05 -13.55 -9.11
CA ASN A 2 -3.89 -12.58 -8.03
C ASN A 2 -5.18 -11.74 -7.94
N SER A 3 -5.94 -11.88 -6.84
CA SER A 3 -7.20 -11.13 -6.62
C SER A 3 -6.94 -9.76 -5.99
N ASP A 4 -7.83 -8.80 -6.21
CA ASP A 4 -7.79 -7.49 -5.56
C ASP A 4 -8.17 -7.55 -4.08
N ASP A 5 -8.89 -8.60 -3.66
CA ASP A 5 -9.19 -8.87 -2.25
C ASP A 5 -8.04 -9.55 -1.49
N ASP A 6 -6.98 -9.98 -2.18
CA ASP A 6 -5.84 -10.59 -1.51
C ASP A 6 -5.09 -9.56 -0.65
N TYR A 7 -4.82 -9.93 0.60
CA TYR A 7 -3.87 -9.20 1.42
C TYR A 7 -2.43 -9.49 0.96
N ILE A 8 -1.69 -8.42 0.76
CA ILE A 8 -0.27 -8.40 0.39
C ILE A 8 0.54 -7.69 1.48
N ASN A 9 1.82 -8.05 1.57
CA ASN A 9 2.77 -7.39 2.46
C ASN A 9 3.66 -6.49 1.61
N ILE A 10 3.59 -5.18 1.86
CA ILE A 10 4.47 -4.19 1.23
C ILE A 10 5.59 -3.86 2.23
N PRO A 11 6.87 -4.00 1.87
CA PRO A 11 7.98 -3.65 2.74
C PRO A 11 8.00 -2.13 2.98
N ASP A 12 8.07 -1.74 4.24
CA ASP A 12 8.19 -0.33 4.65
C ASP A 12 9.68 0.07 4.65
N LEU A 13 10.16 0.56 3.50
CA LEU A 13 11.59 0.83 3.27
C LEU A 13 12.08 2.13 3.94
N GLU A 14 11.20 2.99 4.46
CA GLU A 14 11.60 4.27 5.07
C GLU A 14 12.02 4.15 6.54
N TYR A 15 11.76 3.02 7.20
CA TYR A 15 11.94 2.94 8.64
C TYR A 15 13.40 2.65 9.04
N ARG A 16 14.07 3.68 9.55
CA ARG A 16 15.33 3.61 10.34
C ARG A 16 15.23 2.75 11.62
N THR A 17 14.15 2.00 11.84
CA THR A 17 14.01 1.12 13.00
C THR A 17 14.55 -0.26 12.68
N LYS A 18 15.19 -0.90 13.67
CA LYS A 18 15.78 -2.26 13.58
C LYS A 18 14.79 -3.38 13.20
N ARG A 19 13.51 -3.06 12.92
CA ARG A 19 12.44 -4.02 12.57
C ARG A 19 11.63 -3.46 11.40
N LEU A 20 11.86 -4.01 10.20
CA LEU A 20 10.98 -3.82 9.05
C LEU A 20 9.62 -4.45 9.38
N ILE A 21 8.62 -3.64 9.71
CA ILE A 21 7.23 -4.10 9.84
C ILE A 21 6.56 -3.89 8.49
N PRO A 22 6.23 -4.96 7.74
CA PRO A 22 5.58 -4.80 6.46
C PRO A 22 4.16 -4.24 6.62
N ILE A 23 3.76 -3.37 5.70
CA ILE A 23 2.39 -2.86 5.61
C ILE A 23 1.53 -3.97 4.99
N THR A 24 0.64 -4.55 5.79
CA THR A 24 -0.36 -5.51 5.30
C THR A 24 -1.57 -4.74 4.75
N ILE A 25 -1.85 -4.88 3.46
CA ILE A 25 -2.92 -4.14 2.78
C ILE A 25 -3.61 -5.00 1.71
N LYS A 26 -4.89 -4.72 1.40
CA LYS A 26 -5.55 -5.33 0.24
C LYS A 26 -4.90 -4.85 -1.06
N ARG A 27 -4.68 -5.76 -1.99
CA ARG A 27 -4.09 -5.45 -3.31
C ARG A 27 -4.89 -4.38 -4.06
N GLY A 28 -6.22 -4.46 -4.04
CA GLY A 28 -7.10 -3.49 -4.67
C GLY A 28 -6.96 -2.08 -4.07
N LEU A 29 -6.85 -1.98 -2.73
CA LEU A 29 -6.60 -0.70 -2.06
C LEU A 29 -5.23 -0.13 -2.44
N ALA A 30 -4.21 -0.98 -2.52
CA ALA A 30 -2.87 -0.54 -2.91
C ALA A 30 -2.84 -0.03 -4.37
N LYS A 31 -3.59 -0.67 -5.28
CA LYS A 31 -3.81 -0.16 -6.64
C LYS A 31 -4.55 1.18 -6.66
N GLN A 32 -5.58 1.35 -5.83
CA GLN A 32 -6.30 2.63 -5.70
C GLN A 32 -5.38 3.76 -5.20
N LEU A 33 -4.50 3.46 -4.24
CA LEU A 33 -3.50 4.41 -3.75
C LEU A 33 -2.50 4.81 -4.84
N ILE A 34 -2.01 3.86 -5.64
CA ILE A 34 -1.16 4.14 -6.81
C ILE A 34 -1.90 4.99 -7.83
N ALA A 35 -3.16 4.67 -8.13
CA ALA A 35 -3.96 5.43 -9.08
C ALA A 35 -4.21 6.88 -8.60
N ALA A 36 -4.20 7.10 -7.29
CA ALA A 36 -4.34 8.41 -6.67
C ALA A 36 -3.02 9.21 -6.59
N LYS A 37 -1.91 8.71 -7.16
CA LYS A 37 -0.59 9.38 -7.13
C LYS A 37 -0.69 10.85 -7.57
N GLY A 38 -0.11 11.74 -6.76
CA GLY A 38 -0.15 13.19 -6.99
C GLY A 38 -1.43 13.88 -6.50
N ASN A 39 -2.48 13.14 -6.16
CA ASN A 39 -3.70 13.67 -5.56
C ASN A 39 -3.72 13.43 -4.03
N THR A 40 -3.11 14.34 -3.30
CA THR A 40 -2.98 14.26 -1.83
C THR A 40 -4.32 14.19 -1.11
N LYS A 41 -5.37 14.84 -1.63
CA LYS A 41 -6.73 14.76 -1.06
C LYS A 41 -7.30 13.35 -1.17
N ALA A 42 -7.19 12.72 -2.34
CA ALA A 42 -7.66 11.36 -2.56
C ALA A 42 -6.87 10.34 -1.72
N ILE A 43 -5.54 10.49 -1.64
CA ILE A 43 -4.68 9.64 -0.79
C ILE A 43 -5.08 9.76 0.68
N SER A 44 -5.28 10.99 1.18
CA SER A 44 -5.70 11.24 2.57
C SER A 44 -7.08 10.63 2.87
N ALA A 45 -8.04 10.78 1.94
CA ALA A 45 -9.37 10.20 2.08
C ALA A 45 -9.32 8.66 2.15
N LEU A 46 -8.54 8.01 1.28
CA LEU A 46 -8.32 6.56 1.32
C LEU A 46 -7.62 6.13 2.63
N SER A 47 -6.63 6.90 3.08
CA SER A 47 -5.94 6.64 4.35
C SER A 47 -6.91 6.62 5.52
N LEU A 48 -7.80 7.61 5.61
CA LEU A 48 -8.81 7.71 6.66
C LEU A 48 -9.85 6.60 6.57
N GLN A 49 -10.41 6.37 5.37
CA GLN A 49 -11.45 5.36 5.13
C GLN A 49 -10.99 3.96 5.54
N TYR A 50 -9.73 3.61 5.24
CA TYR A 50 -9.18 2.28 5.49
C TYR A 50 -8.30 2.21 6.73
N ARG A 51 -8.29 3.25 7.58
CA ARG A 51 -7.48 3.34 8.81
C ARG A 51 -5.99 3.04 8.58
N LEU A 52 -5.48 3.48 7.43
CA LEU A 52 -4.06 3.40 7.09
C LEU A 52 -3.33 4.64 7.63
N SER A 53 -2.06 4.52 8.01
CA SER A 53 -1.27 5.71 8.35
C SER A 53 -1.03 6.55 7.11
N SER A 54 -1.02 7.88 7.26
CA SER A 54 -0.77 8.80 6.14
C SER A 54 0.59 8.55 5.49
N GLN A 55 1.58 8.13 6.28
CA GLN A 55 2.90 7.75 5.78
C GLN A 55 2.83 6.50 4.90
N ALA A 56 2.14 5.44 5.36
CA ALA A 56 1.95 4.23 4.55
C ALA A 56 1.17 4.51 3.26
N ALA A 57 0.13 5.36 3.32
CA ALA A 57 -0.65 5.73 2.15
C ALA A 57 0.20 6.49 1.13
N GLY A 58 0.98 7.46 1.62
CA GLY A 58 1.94 8.22 0.83
C GLY A 58 2.99 7.34 0.17
N TYR A 59 3.62 6.45 0.95
CA TYR A 59 4.60 5.50 0.45
C TYR A 59 4.01 4.58 -0.64
N ILE A 60 2.87 3.94 -0.36
CA ILE A 60 2.22 3.02 -1.31
C ILE A 60 1.80 3.73 -2.60
N SER A 61 1.28 4.97 -2.50
CA SER A 61 0.89 5.74 -3.69
C SER A 61 2.05 6.04 -4.65
N ASN A 62 3.30 5.96 -4.17
CA ASN A 62 4.48 6.20 -4.98
C ASN A 62 5.06 4.94 -5.63
N LEU A 63 4.61 3.75 -5.24
CA LEU A 63 5.04 2.47 -5.83
C LEU A 63 4.57 2.31 -7.27
N GLN A 64 5.20 1.40 -8.02
CA GLN A 64 4.73 1.01 -9.34
C GLN A 64 3.77 -0.18 -9.23
N LEU A 65 2.80 -0.25 -10.14
CA LEU A 65 1.80 -1.33 -10.15
C LEU A 65 2.46 -2.73 -10.20
N LYS A 66 3.53 -2.86 -10.98
CA LYS A 66 4.32 -4.09 -11.11
C LYS A 66 4.90 -4.57 -9.76
N ASP A 67 5.25 -3.64 -8.88
CA ASP A 67 5.83 -3.97 -7.57
C ASP A 67 4.76 -4.63 -6.68
N ILE A 68 3.51 -4.16 -6.81
CA ILE A 68 2.35 -4.67 -6.07
C ILE A 68 1.88 -6.03 -6.59
N GLU A 69 1.95 -6.24 -7.90
CA GLU A 69 1.54 -7.50 -8.53
C GLU A 69 2.50 -8.66 -8.23
N GLN A 70 3.78 -8.35 -7.99
CA GLN A 70 4.79 -9.33 -7.61
C GLN A 70 4.64 -9.80 -6.15
N TYR A 71 4.01 -9.01 -5.26
CA TYR A 71 3.78 -9.44 -3.88
C TYR A 71 2.79 -10.61 -3.83
N ARG A 72 3.27 -11.73 -3.28
CA ARG A 72 2.49 -12.96 -3.09
C ARG A 72 1.43 -12.76 -2.00
N LYS A 73 0.29 -13.41 -2.21
CA LYS A 73 -0.81 -13.54 -1.26
C LYS A 73 -0.30 -14.10 0.07
N ARG A 74 -0.66 -13.48 1.19
CA ARG A 74 -0.50 -14.08 2.51
C ARG A 74 -1.54 -15.21 2.66
N ARG A 75 -1.06 -16.42 2.96
CA ARG A 75 -1.90 -17.60 3.21
C ARG A 75 -2.51 -17.54 4.60
#